data_AF-A0A409XC70-F1
#
_entry.id   AF-A0A409XC70-F1
#
_cell.length_a   1.000
_cell.length_b   1.000
_cell.length_c   1.000
_cell.angle_alpha   90.00
_cell.angle_beta   90.00
_cell.angle_gamma   90.00
#
_symmetry.space_group_name_H-M   'P 1'
#
loop_
_entity.id
_entity.type
_entity.pdbx_description
1 polymer ?
#
loop_
_entity_poly.entity_id
_entity_poly.type
_entity_poly.pdbx_seq_one_letter_code
_entity_poly.pdbx_strand_id
1 'polypeptide(L)'
;MTLTLVSVTRLLYAKRSILHRDISSGNVMVPVNVYNDECAEDLGFCGISHLRNPKDSQTATSVLLIDFDCGQNMLAENDPSGTPRFIARAVSSGGPVKPPSQLPYVHFMPIPQLRGKSGGMYERKFPDRVNAFQNAKQAETVKAVSEAKWRHSLYHDAESAFWLLVWWLVNAIPEHETKPKRMNLAMWVAMLGDPRERRVVISEPEFIYEAVHPSYKPLRD
;
A
#
# COMPACT_ATOMS: atom_id res chain seq x y z
N MET A 1 -6.15 7.07 -3.16
CA MET A 1 -6.41 6.07 -2.11
C MET A 1 -5.13 5.50 -1.50
N THR A 2 -4.19 4.90 -2.24
CA THR A 2 -2.95 4.32 -1.66
C THR A 2 -2.09 5.30 -0.92
N LEU A 3 -1.79 6.44 -1.56
CA LEU A 3 -0.86 7.40 -1.00
C LEU A 3 -1.46 8.00 0.27
N THR A 4 -2.80 8.11 0.34
CA THR A 4 -3.53 8.45 1.57
C THR A 4 -3.35 7.35 2.63
N LEU A 5 -3.58 6.08 2.28
CA LEU A 5 -3.45 4.96 3.22
C LEU A 5 -2.03 4.83 3.80
N VAL A 6 -0.99 4.96 2.96
CA VAL A 6 0.41 4.96 3.41
C VAL A 6 0.72 6.18 4.26
N SER A 7 0.17 7.36 3.96
CA SER A 7 0.31 8.52 4.84
C SER A 7 -0.36 8.30 6.20
N VAL A 8 -1.55 7.69 6.23
CA VAL A 8 -2.27 7.34 7.46
C VAL A 8 -1.44 6.38 8.32
N THR A 9 -0.87 5.33 7.75
CA THR A 9 -0.01 4.39 8.50
C THR A 9 1.29 5.06 8.99
N ARG A 10 1.90 5.94 8.18
CA ARG A 10 3.07 6.74 8.60
C ARG A 10 2.74 7.65 9.79
N LEU A 11 1.57 8.27 9.80
CA LEU A 11 1.14 9.13 10.89
C LEU A 11 0.88 8.34 12.18
N LEU A 12 0.23 7.16 12.10
CA LEU A 12 0.08 6.26 13.25
C LEU A 12 1.42 5.89 13.84
N TYR A 13 2.35 5.51 12.97
CA TYR A 13 3.69 5.14 13.39
C TYR A 13 4.41 6.32 14.06
N ALA A 14 4.46 7.47 13.39
CA ALA A 14 5.24 8.62 13.85
C ALA A 14 4.65 9.30 15.10
N LYS A 15 3.33 9.39 15.20
CA LYS A 15 2.65 10.13 16.29
C LYS A 15 2.18 9.24 17.43
N ARG A 16 1.96 7.95 17.17
CA ARG A 16 1.37 7.02 18.15
C ARG A 16 2.20 5.76 18.37
N SER A 17 3.25 5.52 17.58
CA SER A 17 4.02 4.28 17.59
C SER A 17 3.13 3.04 17.39
N ILE A 18 2.13 3.16 16.53
CA ILE A 18 1.18 2.09 16.18
C ILE A 18 1.48 1.57 14.78
N LEU A 19 1.53 0.24 14.66
CA LEU A 19 1.45 -0.50 13.39
C LEU A 19 0.05 -1.11 13.27
N HIS A 20 -0.53 -1.12 12.07
CA HIS A 20 -1.87 -1.68 11.85
C HIS A 20 -1.85 -3.19 11.70
N ARG A 21 -0.89 -3.72 10.93
CA ARG A 21 -0.60 -5.16 10.74
C ARG A 21 -1.66 -5.98 10.02
N ASP A 22 -2.91 -5.52 9.97
CA ASP A 22 -3.98 -6.18 9.21
C ASP A 22 -4.64 -5.27 8.17
N ILE A 23 -3.85 -4.78 7.21
CA ILE A 23 -4.40 -3.95 6.13
C ILE A 23 -5.13 -4.85 5.13
N SER A 24 -6.44 -4.61 4.98
CA SER A 24 -7.30 -5.40 4.11
C SER A 24 -8.40 -4.53 3.47
N SER A 25 -9.12 -5.07 2.49
CA SER A 25 -10.24 -4.37 1.88
C SER A 25 -11.42 -4.16 2.84
N GLY A 26 -11.52 -4.94 3.92
CA GLY A 26 -12.53 -4.76 4.97
C GLY A 26 -12.17 -3.66 5.96
N ASN A 27 -10.87 -3.41 6.12
CA ASN A 27 -10.34 -2.52 7.15
C ASN A 27 -10.09 -1.11 6.63
N VAL A 28 -10.31 -0.87 5.34
CA VAL A 28 -10.14 0.43 4.69
C VAL A 28 -11.46 0.92 4.12
N MET A 29 -11.96 2.01 4.69
CA MET A 29 -13.22 2.66 4.28
C MET A 29 -12.95 3.97 3.55
N VAL A 30 -13.78 4.27 2.54
CA VAL A 30 -13.78 5.56 1.85
C VAL A 30 -15.08 6.28 2.22
N PRO A 31 -15.03 7.41 2.95
CA PRO A 31 -16.23 8.17 3.29
C PRO A 31 -16.89 8.74 2.02
N VAL A 32 -18.22 8.64 1.95
CA VAL A 32 -19.02 9.01 0.77
C VAL A 32 -19.09 10.54 0.58
N ASN A 33 -18.94 11.32 1.65
CA ASN A 33 -18.97 12.78 1.62
C ASN A 33 -17.62 13.34 2.13
N VAL A 34 -16.74 13.71 1.21
CA VAL A 34 -15.51 14.45 1.53
C VAL A 34 -15.79 15.93 1.26
N TYR A 35 -16.08 16.70 2.32
CA TYR A 35 -16.08 18.16 2.20
C TYR A 35 -14.63 18.64 2.26
N ASN A 36 -14.16 19.29 1.20
CA ASN A 36 -12.86 19.97 1.15
C ASN A 36 -12.89 21.13 2.15
N ASP A 37 -12.45 20.86 3.37
CA ASP A 37 -12.25 21.90 4.36
C ASP A 37 -10.79 22.37 4.26
N GLU A 38 -10.60 23.59 3.78
CA GLU A 38 -9.28 24.22 3.55
C GLU A 38 -8.53 24.50 4.88
N CYS A 39 -9.17 24.30 6.04
CA CYS A 39 -8.59 24.57 7.36
C CYS A 39 -7.78 23.40 7.98
N ALA A 40 -7.59 22.27 7.30
CA ALA A 40 -6.88 21.12 7.87
C ALA A 40 -5.35 21.22 7.70
N GLU A 41 -4.71 22.18 8.36
CA GLU A 41 -3.24 22.32 8.34
C GLU A 41 -2.53 21.20 9.13
N ASP A 42 -3.22 20.53 10.05
CA ASP A 42 -2.74 19.35 10.76
C ASP A 42 -3.46 18.09 10.28
N LEU A 43 -3.02 17.55 9.13
CA LEU A 43 -3.51 16.30 8.53
C LEU A 43 -3.08 15.04 9.34
N GLY A 44 -3.08 15.13 10.66
CA GLY A 44 -2.89 14.05 11.60
C GLY A 44 -4.23 13.40 11.94
N PHE A 45 -4.65 12.42 11.15
CA PHE A 45 -5.56 11.38 11.64
C PHE A 45 -6.99 11.85 11.98
N CYS A 46 -7.67 12.52 11.06
CA CYS A 46 -8.95 13.14 11.35
C CYS A 46 -10.08 12.17 11.74
N GLY A 47 -10.10 10.92 11.25
CA GLY A 47 -11.09 9.93 11.68
C GLY A 47 -11.02 9.58 13.17
N ILE A 48 -9.84 9.23 13.71
CA ILE A 48 -9.68 8.91 15.15
C ILE A 48 -9.63 10.18 16.00
N SER A 49 -9.06 11.27 15.49
CA SER A 49 -9.05 12.56 16.21
C SER A 49 -10.49 13.07 16.41
N HIS A 50 -11.36 13.00 15.40
CA HIS A 50 -12.79 13.31 15.53
C HIS A 50 -13.53 12.41 16.54
N LEU A 51 -13.26 11.09 16.51
CA LEU A 51 -13.82 10.15 17.50
C LEU A 51 -13.40 10.48 18.94
N ARG A 52 -12.26 11.16 19.12
CA ARG A 52 -11.74 11.57 20.42
C ARG A 52 -12.10 13.01 20.79
N ASN A 53 -12.31 13.88 19.82
CA ASN A 53 -12.65 15.27 19.96
C ASN A 53 -13.57 15.69 18.79
N PRO A 54 -14.88 15.89 19.03
CA PRO A 54 -15.85 16.22 17.97
C PRO A 54 -15.56 17.53 17.21
N LYS A 55 -14.65 18.37 17.72
CA LYS A 55 -14.22 19.62 17.07
C LYS A 55 -13.21 19.41 15.94
N ASP A 56 -12.58 18.25 15.85
CA ASP A 56 -11.65 17.93 14.77
C ASP A 56 -12.44 17.54 13.51
N SER A 57 -12.00 18.00 12.33
CA SER A 57 -12.75 17.77 11.08
C SER A 57 -12.84 16.28 10.75
N GLN A 58 -14.05 15.75 10.53
CA GLN A 58 -14.24 14.34 10.13
C GLN A 58 -13.79 14.08 8.68
N THR A 59 -13.69 15.12 7.84
CA THR A 59 -13.56 15.01 6.39
C THR A 59 -12.15 15.24 5.87
N ALA A 60 -11.19 15.63 6.71
CA ALA A 60 -9.84 15.96 6.24
C ALA A 60 -9.05 14.75 5.70
N THR A 61 -9.49 13.51 5.99
CA THR A 61 -8.88 12.29 5.44
C THR A 61 -9.85 11.55 4.53
N SER A 62 -9.45 11.38 3.25
CA SER A 62 -10.21 10.64 2.23
C SER A 62 -10.27 9.12 2.42
N VAL A 63 -9.66 8.61 3.50
CA VAL A 63 -9.63 7.19 3.85
C VAL A 63 -9.71 7.05 5.37
N LEU A 64 -10.54 6.14 5.86
CA LEU A 64 -10.61 5.72 7.25
C LEU A 64 -10.05 4.30 7.37
N LEU A 65 -9.07 4.12 8.25
CA LEU A 65 -8.49 2.82 8.60
C LEU A 65 -9.11 2.38 9.92
N ILE A 66 -9.69 1.18 9.96
CA ILE A 66 -10.42 0.60 11.09
C ILE A 66 -9.86 -0.79 11.45
N ASP A 67 -10.38 -1.38 12.52
CA ASP A 67 -10.05 -2.74 12.96
C ASP A 67 -8.58 -2.89 13.38
N PHE A 68 -8.28 -2.30 14.54
CA PHE A 68 -6.96 -2.31 15.17
C PHE A 68 -6.76 -3.49 16.14
N ASP A 69 -7.63 -4.50 16.10
CA ASP A 69 -7.52 -5.66 17.01
C ASP A 69 -6.24 -6.45 16.76
N CYS A 70 -5.74 -6.41 15.52
CA CYS A 70 -4.43 -6.93 15.13
C CYS A 70 -3.29 -5.90 15.25
N GLY A 71 -3.61 -4.67 15.63
CA GLY A 71 -2.67 -3.56 15.73
C GLY A 71 -1.67 -3.77 16.87
N GLN A 72 -0.47 -3.21 16.71
CA GLN A 72 0.58 -3.33 17.71
C GLN A 72 1.16 -1.97 18.06
N ASN A 73 1.23 -1.69 19.36
CA ASN A 73 2.11 -0.66 19.88
C ASN A 73 3.55 -1.19 19.84
N MET A 74 4.47 -0.42 19.26
CA MET A 74 5.89 -0.77 19.10
C MET A 74 6.62 -1.13 20.41
N LEU A 75 6.02 -0.83 21.57
CA LEU A 75 6.52 -1.19 22.89
C LEU A 75 6.14 -2.62 23.34
N ALA A 76 5.21 -3.29 22.66
CA ALA A 76 4.71 -4.63 23.00
C ALA A 76 5.39 -5.74 22.18
N GLU A 77 5.40 -6.97 22.69
CA GLU A 77 5.99 -8.14 22.01
C GLU A 77 5.24 -8.55 20.72
N ASN A 78 5.93 -9.29 19.85
CA ASN A 78 5.51 -9.60 18.48
C ASN A 78 4.78 -10.95 18.38
N ASP A 79 3.52 -10.93 17.94
CA ASP A 79 2.83 -12.11 17.40
C ASP A 79 2.53 -11.92 15.91
N PRO A 80 2.93 -12.80 14.98
CA PRO A 80 2.64 -12.65 13.56
C PRO A 80 1.12 -12.53 13.31
N SER A 81 0.71 -11.45 12.65
CA SER A 81 -0.69 -11.18 12.28
C SER A 81 -0.76 -10.57 10.87
N GLY A 82 -1.92 -10.76 10.22
CA GLY A 82 -2.25 -10.16 8.93
C GLY A 82 -3.14 -11.06 8.06
N THR A 83 -4.03 -10.43 7.28
CA THR A 83 -4.88 -11.12 6.30
C THR A 83 -4.03 -11.80 5.23
N PRO A 84 -4.09 -13.14 5.04
CA PRO A 84 -3.23 -13.89 4.12
C PRO A 84 -3.19 -13.34 2.68
N ARG A 85 -4.28 -12.73 2.22
CA ARG A 85 -4.37 -12.11 0.89
C ARG A 85 -3.44 -10.90 0.73
N PHE A 86 -3.30 -10.09 1.78
CA PHE A 86 -2.61 -8.81 1.74
C PHE A 86 -1.34 -8.78 2.60
N ILE A 87 -1.04 -9.86 3.32
CA ILE A 87 0.12 -9.97 4.17
C ILE A 87 1.43 -9.70 3.40
N ALA A 88 2.30 -8.88 4.00
CA ALA A 88 3.64 -8.62 3.48
C ALA A 88 4.45 -9.92 3.37
N ARG A 89 5.36 -10.02 2.40
CA ARG A 89 6.13 -11.24 2.12
C ARG A 89 6.97 -11.70 3.30
N ALA A 90 7.62 -10.74 3.94
CA ALA A 90 8.46 -10.98 5.10
C ALA A 90 7.63 -11.47 6.30
N VAL A 91 6.44 -10.91 6.50
CA VAL A 91 5.50 -11.35 7.55
C VAL A 91 4.97 -12.75 7.26
N SER A 92 4.58 -13.04 6.00
CA SER A 92 4.16 -14.37 5.57
C SER A 92 5.25 -15.43 5.74
N SER A 93 6.52 -15.02 5.65
CA SER A 93 7.68 -15.90 5.81
C SER A 93 8.12 -16.06 7.26
N GLY A 94 7.49 -15.33 8.20
CA GLY A 94 7.91 -15.28 9.60
C GLY A 94 9.30 -14.69 9.81
N GLY A 95 9.82 -13.92 8.85
CA GLY A 95 11.21 -13.47 8.85
C GLY A 95 11.55 -12.57 7.66
N PRO A 96 12.75 -11.96 7.64
CA PRO A 96 13.21 -11.15 6.51
C PRO A 96 13.11 -11.94 5.19
N VAL A 97 12.69 -11.29 4.12
CA VAL A 97 12.71 -11.90 2.78
C VAL A 97 14.16 -12.26 2.46
N LYS A 98 14.43 -13.55 2.27
CA LYS A 98 15.77 -14.02 1.94
C LYS A 98 16.10 -13.58 0.52
N PRO A 99 17.30 -13.02 0.28
CA PRO A 99 17.73 -12.77 -1.08
C PRO A 99 17.84 -14.11 -1.83
N PRO A 100 17.83 -14.09 -3.18
CA PRO A 100 18.12 -15.29 -3.97
C PRO A 100 19.41 -15.94 -3.47
N SER A 101 19.41 -17.26 -3.34
CA SER A 101 20.43 -18.07 -2.63
C SER A 101 21.88 -17.90 -3.10
N GLN A 102 22.13 -17.11 -4.14
CA GLN A 102 23.44 -16.89 -4.77
C GLN A 102 24.00 -15.48 -4.58
N LEU A 103 23.24 -14.51 -4.04
CA LEU A 103 23.70 -13.12 -3.89
C LEU A 103 23.30 -12.54 -2.52
N PRO A 104 24.25 -12.14 -1.66
CA PRO A 104 23.96 -11.49 -0.38
C PRO A 104 23.60 -10.00 -0.56
N TYR A 105 23.08 -9.62 -1.72
CA TYR A 105 22.79 -8.24 -2.09
C TYR A 105 21.32 -8.09 -2.48
N VAL A 106 20.72 -7.01 -2.00
CA VAL A 106 19.40 -6.56 -2.43
C VAL A 106 19.60 -5.35 -3.33
N HIS A 107 19.05 -5.44 -4.54
CA HIS A 107 19.03 -4.33 -5.50
C HIS A 107 17.71 -3.58 -5.36
N PHE A 108 17.78 -2.35 -4.89
CA PHE A 108 16.66 -1.41 -4.91
C PHE A 108 16.65 -0.71 -6.26
N MET A 109 15.62 -1.03 -7.05
CA MET A 109 15.37 -0.35 -8.31
C MET A 109 15.02 1.12 -8.05
N PRO A 110 15.46 2.04 -8.91
CA PRO A 110 15.07 3.43 -8.80
C PRO A 110 13.55 3.53 -8.98
N ILE A 111 12.93 4.53 -8.34
CA ILE A 111 11.49 4.78 -8.51
C ILE A 111 11.19 4.95 -10.02
N PRO A 112 10.27 4.17 -10.59
CA PRO A 112 9.90 4.28 -11.99
C PRO A 112 9.50 5.71 -12.32
N GLN A 113 10.09 6.29 -13.36
CA GLN A 113 9.67 7.60 -13.84
C GLN A 113 8.28 7.46 -14.46
N LEU A 114 7.31 8.25 -14.00
CA LEU A 114 6.03 8.33 -14.67
C LEU A 114 6.24 9.02 -16.02
N ARG A 115 6.03 8.28 -17.11
CA ARG A 115 6.18 8.79 -18.48
C ARG A 115 4.83 9.13 -19.11
N GLY A 116 4.88 9.85 -20.23
CA GLY A 116 3.70 10.13 -21.05
C GLY A 116 2.65 11.01 -20.37
N LYS A 117 1.40 10.89 -20.83
CA LYS A 117 0.27 11.72 -20.36
C LYS A 117 -0.03 11.51 -18.87
N SER A 118 0.11 10.27 -18.39
CA SER A 118 -0.10 9.90 -17.00
C SER A 118 0.92 10.57 -16.06
N GLY A 119 2.19 10.65 -16.49
CA GLY A 119 3.21 11.39 -15.74
C GLY A 119 2.92 12.88 -15.63
N GLY A 120 2.59 13.53 -16.75
CA GLY A 120 2.25 14.96 -16.74
C GLY A 120 0.99 15.30 -15.93
N MET A 121 -0.01 14.41 -15.92
CA MET A 121 -1.19 14.59 -15.05
C MET A 121 -0.85 14.43 -13.57
N TYR A 122 -0.04 13.42 -13.22
CA TYR A 122 0.35 13.18 -11.83
C TYR A 122 1.19 14.33 -11.29
N GLU A 123 2.17 14.81 -12.06
CA GLU A 123 3.04 15.93 -11.68
C GLU A 123 2.25 17.22 -11.48
N ARG A 124 1.29 17.52 -12.38
CA ARG A 124 0.41 18.68 -12.23
C ARG A 124 -0.45 18.63 -10.97
N LYS A 125 -0.92 17.43 -10.60
CA LYS A 125 -1.81 17.24 -9.44
C LYS A 125 -1.06 17.14 -8.12
N PHE A 126 0.20 16.70 -8.13
CA PHE A 126 0.99 16.46 -6.93
C PHE A 126 2.45 16.93 -7.08
N PRO A 127 2.69 18.23 -7.37
CA PRO A 127 4.01 18.75 -7.70
C PRO A 127 5.01 18.57 -6.54
N ASP A 128 4.60 18.88 -5.31
CA ASP A 128 5.46 18.75 -4.12
C ASP A 128 5.96 17.31 -3.92
N ARG A 129 5.11 16.33 -4.26
CA ARG A 129 5.47 14.92 -4.15
C ARG A 129 6.47 14.54 -5.22
N VAL A 130 6.24 14.94 -6.47
CA VAL A 130 7.20 14.68 -7.54
C VAL A 130 8.56 15.22 -7.14
N ASN A 131 8.63 16.46 -6.65
CA ASN A 131 9.85 17.09 -6.18
C ASN A 131 10.52 16.29 -5.04
N ALA A 132 9.77 15.91 -3.99
CA ALA A 132 10.29 15.13 -2.87
C ALA A 132 10.91 13.78 -3.30
N PHE A 133 10.39 13.16 -4.36
CA PHE A 133 10.91 11.90 -4.89
C PHE A 133 12.01 12.07 -5.95
N GLN A 134 12.32 13.29 -6.40
CA GLN A 134 13.39 13.49 -7.38
C GLN A 134 14.77 13.08 -6.86
N ASN A 135 14.97 13.14 -5.54
CA ASN A 135 16.22 12.72 -4.89
C ASN A 135 16.33 11.21 -4.68
N ALA A 136 15.22 10.46 -4.78
CA ALA A 136 15.16 9.00 -4.61
C ALA A 136 15.39 8.23 -5.92
N LYS A 137 15.93 8.89 -6.95
CA LYS A 137 16.11 8.33 -8.31
C LYS A 137 17.31 7.39 -8.45
N GLN A 138 18.09 7.18 -7.40
CA GLN A 138 19.29 6.35 -7.49
C GLN A 138 18.97 4.89 -7.13
N ALA A 139 19.42 3.98 -7.99
CA ALA A 139 19.43 2.56 -7.66
C ALA A 139 20.42 2.35 -6.51
N GLU A 140 20.04 1.56 -5.51
CA GLU A 140 20.91 1.26 -4.39
C GLU A 140 21.14 -0.25 -4.31
N THR A 141 22.37 -0.67 -4.07
CA THR A 141 22.70 -2.07 -3.79
C THR A 141 23.16 -2.16 -2.35
N VAL A 142 22.37 -2.85 -1.53
CA VAL A 142 22.66 -3.00 -0.10
C VAL A 142 22.98 -4.46 0.19
N LYS A 143 24.03 -4.69 0.97
CA LYS A 143 24.33 -6.02 1.49
C LYS A 143 23.22 -6.42 2.47
N ALA A 144 22.60 -7.57 2.24
CA ALA A 144 21.60 -8.12 3.15
C ALA A 144 22.27 -8.46 4.48
N VAL A 145 21.87 -7.78 5.56
CA VAL A 145 22.31 -8.07 6.92
C VAL A 145 21.16 -8.79 7.63
N SER A 146 21.40 -10.02 8.12
CA SER A 146 20.35 -10.86 8.70
C SER A 146 20.39 -10.95 10.23
N GLU A 147 21.19 -10.14 10.90
CA GLU A 147 21.44 -10.28 12.35
C GLU A 147 20.40 -9.56 13.22
N ALA A 148 19.57 -8.68 12.65
CA ALA A 148 18.55 -8.00 13.42
C ALA A 148 17.41 -8.96 13.81
N LYS A 149 17.01 -8.93 15.10
CA LYS A 149 15.82 -9.63 15.57
C LYS A 149 14.62 -9.23 14.70
N TRP A 150 14.00 -10.23 14.08
CA TRP A 150 12.85 -10.04 13.21
C TRP A 150 11.70 -9.35 13.95
N ARG A 151 11.12 -8.33 13.33
CA ARG A 151 9.93 -7.65 13.82
C ARG A 151 9.11 -7.07 12.69
N HIS A 152 7.81 -6.92 12.92
CA HIS A 152 6.96 -6.15 12.01
C HIS A 152 7.44 -4.70 11.95
N SER A 153 7.36 -4.08 10.78
CA SER A 153 7.78 -2.69 10.58
C SER A 153 6.78 -1.97 9.69
N LEU A 154 6.88 -0.64 9.65
CA LEU A 154 6.03 0.21 8.82
C LEU A 154 6.09 -0.14 7.33
N TYR A 155 7.22 -0.67 6.85
CA TYR A 155 7.38 -1.09 5.46
C TYR A 155 6.51 -2.31 5.12
N HIS A 156 6.18 -3.15 6.10
CA HIS A 156 5.28 -4.28 5.88
C HIS A 156 3.84 -3.81 5.73
N ASP A 157 3.41 -2.82 6.52
CA ASP A 157 2.10 -2.17 6.33
C ASP A 157 2.03 -1.49 4.94
N ALA A 158 3.12 -0.86 4.50
CA ALA A 158 3.20 -0.30 3.15
C ALA A 158 3.11 -1.37 2.05
N GLU A 159 3.76 -2.53 2.22
CA GLU A 159 3.65 -3.66 1.30
C GLU A 159 2.22 -4.22 1.27
N SER A 160 1.56 -4.34 2.43
CA SER A 160 0.14 -4.75 2.48
C SER A 160 -0.79 -3.76 1.79
N ALA A 161 -0.55 -2.45 1.96
CA ALA A 161 -1.28 -1.41 1.24
C ALA A 161 -1.06 -1.51 -0.28
N PHE A 162 0.16 -1.84 -0.74
CA PHE A 162 0.44 -2.08 -2.14
C PHE A 162 -0.39 -3.26 -2.68
N TRP A 163 -0.41 -4.40 -1.99
CA TRP A 163 -1.19 -5.56 -2.42
C TRP A 163 -2.69 -5.30 -2.45
N LEU A 164 -3.20 -4.50 -1.51
CA LEU A 164 -4.58 -4.04 -1.51
C LEU A 164 -4.90 -3.19 -2.75
N LEU A 165 -3.95 -2.37 -3.23
CA LEU A 165 -4.17 -1.66 -4.49
C LEU A 165 -4.24 -2.55 -5.70
N VAL A 166 -3.30 -3.50 -5.80
CA VAL A 166 -3.27 -4.40 -6.95
C VAL A 166 -4.61 -5.13 -7.00
N TRP A 167 -5.13 -5.56 -5.84
CA TRP A 167 -6.46 -6.12 -5.72
C TRP A 167 -7.56 -5.17 -6.21
N TRP A 168 -7.58 -3.91 -5.76
CA TRP A 168 -8.58 -2.94 -6.21
C TRP A 168 -8.48 -2.59 -7.69
N LEU A 169 -7.27 -2.46 -8.23
CA LEU A 169 -7.03 -2.16 -9.63
C LEU A 169 -7.59 -3.26 -10.53
N VAL A 170 -7.33 -4.51 -10.18
CA VAL A 170 -7.80 -5.66 -10.97
C VAL A 170 -9.32 -5.85 -10.83
N ASN A 171 -9.90 -5.45 -9.70
CA ASN A 171 -11.35 -5.52 -9.49
C ASN A 171 -12.10 -4.21 -9.81
N ALA A 172 -11.42 -3.20 -10.36
CA ALA A 172 -12.06 -1.98 -10.79
C ALA A 172 -13.00 -2.29 -11.96
N ILE A 173 -14.23 -1.76 -11.88
CA ILE A 173 -15.26 -1.93 -12.91
C ILE A 173 -15.66 -0.53 -13.38
N PRO A 174 -15.80 -0.29 -14.69
CA PRO A 174 -16.26 0.99 -15.20
C PRO A 174 -17.66 1.34 -14.67
N GLU A 175 -17.91 2.63 -14.44
CA GLU A 175 -19.17 3.12 -13.86
C GLU A 175 -20.42 2.72 -14.67
N HIS A 176 -20.27 2.55 -15.99
CA HIS A 176 -21.34 2.14 -16.88
C HIS A 176 -21.63 0.63 -16.86
N GLU A 177 -20.81 -0.18 -16.19
CA GLU A 177 -21.00 -1.63 -16.08
C GLU A 177 -21.62 -2.02 -14.74
N THR A 178 -22.78 -2.65 -14.80
CA THR A 178 -23.56 -3.07 -13.62
C THR A 178 -23.27 -4.49 -13.17
N LYS A 179 -22.56 -5.29 -13.99
CA LYS A 179 -22.21 -6.67 -13.67
C LYS A 179 -20.79 -6.74 -13.13
N PRO A 180 -20.59 -7.10 -11.85
CA PRO A 180 -19.26 -7.19 -11.31
C PRO A 180 -18.53 -8.42 -11.88
N LYS A 181 -17.66 -8.22 -12.87
CA LYS A 181 -16.68 -9.24 -13.28
C LYS A 181 -15.51 -9.21 -12.30
N ARG A 182 -15.75 -9.68 -11.07
CA ARG A 182 -14.70 -9.80 -10.05
C ARG A 182 -13.68 -10.83 -10.50
N MET A 183 -12.41 -10.56 -10.20
CA MET A 183 -11.36 -11.54 -10.39
C MET A 183 -11.63 -12.76 -9.49
N ASN A 184 -11.60 -13.95 -10.09
CA ASN A 184 -11.67 -15.19 -9.32
C ASN A 184 -10.41 -15.32 -8.46
N LEU A 185 -10.56 -15.80 -7.22
CA LEU A 185 -9.47 -16.08 -6.29
C LEU A 185 -8.36 -16.95 -6.91
N ALA A 186 -8.70 -17.92 -7.77
CA ALA A 186 -7.70 -18.74 -8.45
C ALA A 186 -6.78 -17.91 -9.37
N MET A 187 -7.33 -16.92 -10.07
CA MET A 187 -6.56 -15.99 -10.90
C MET A 187 -5.67 -15.09 -10.02
N TRP A 188 -6.19 -14.64 -8.88
CA TRP A 188 -5.40 -13.87 -7.91
C TRP A 188 -4.23 -14.67 -7.34
N VAL A 189 -4.45 -15.94 -6.99
CA VAL A 189 -3.39 -16.84 -6.52
C VAL A 189 -2.35 -17.07 -7.61
N ALA A 190 -2.78 -17.29 -8.86
CA ALA A 190 -1.86 -17.41 -9.99
C ALA A 190 -1.03 -16.15 -10.23
N MET A 191 -1.65 -14.96 -10.12
CA MET A 191 -1.00 -13.66 -10.23
C MET A 191 0.06 -13.43 -9.16
N LEU A 192 -0.17 -13.90 -7.94
CA LEU A 192 0.78 -13.72 -6.86
C LEU A 192 1.84 -14.83 -6.86
N GLY A 193 1.53 -16.04 -7.32
CA GLY A 193 2.40 -17.20 -7.13
C GLY A 193 2.54 -17.55 -5.65
N ASP A 194 3.74 -17.92 -5.19
CA ASP A 194 4.00 -18.17 -3.76
C ASP A 194 3.79 -16.87 -2.95
N PRO A 195 2.88 -16.84 -1.95
CA PRO A 195 2.64 -15.67 -1.10
C PRO A 195 3.89 -15.13 -0.38
N ARG A 196 4.92 -15.95 -0.20
CA ARG A 196 6.21 -15.59 0.40
C ARG A 196 7.12 -14.86 -0.59
N GLU A 197 6.95 -15.10 -1.88
CA GLU A 197 7.82 -14.53 -2.92
C GLU A 197 7.14 -13.42 -3.72
N ARG A 198 5.85 -13.58 -4.00
CA ARG A 198 4.98 -12.72 -4.84
C ARG A 198 5.62 -12.26 -6.14
N ARG A 199 6.42 -13.13 -6.77
CA ARG A 199 7.30 -12.76 -7.89
C ARG A 199 6.53 -12.41 -9.16
N VAL A 200 5.46 -13.11 -9.48
CA VAL A 200 4.79 -13.01 -10.78
C VAL A 200 4.35 -11.58 -11.10
N VAL A 201 3.62 -10.91 -10.20
CA VAL A 201 3.26 -9.49 -10.36
C VAL A 201 4.46 -8.54 -10.44
N ILE A 202 5.58 -8.88 -9.78
CA ILE A 202 6.79 -8.03 -9.74
C ILE A 202 7.64 -8.20 -11.00
N SER A 203 7.79 -9.42 -11.50
CA SER A 203 8.63 -9.77 -12.64
C SER A 203 7.91 -9.71 -13.98
N GLU A 204 6.59 -9.89 -13.99
CA GLU A 204 5.73 -9.96 -15.18
C GLU A 204 4.52 -9.02 -15.03
N PRO A 205 4.75 -7.69 -14.99
CA PRO A 205 3.66 -6.71 -14.82
C PRO A 205 2.61 -6.78 -15.93
N GLU A 206 2.95 -7.35 -17.09
CA GLU A 206 2.05 -7.62 -18.21
C GLU A 206 0.86 -8.50 -17.80
N PHE A 207 1.05 -9.38 -16.82
CA PHE A 207 0.00 -10.22 -16.28
C PHE A 207 -1.11 -9.39 -15.62
N ILE A 208 -0.76 -8.27 -14.98
CA ILE A 208 -1.76 -7.34 -14.43
C ILE A 208 -2.58 -6.72 -15.57
N TYR A 209 -1.97 -6.39 -16.70
CA TYR A 209 -2.68 -5.77 -17.83
C TYR A 209 -3.70 -6.70 -18.47
N GLU A 210 -3.47 -8.00 -18.47
CA GLU A 210 -4.45 -8.98 -18.93
C GLU A 210 -5.55 -9.26 -17.89
N ALA A 211 -5.27 -8.96 -16.61
CA ALA A 211 -6.22 -9.14 -15.52
C ALA A 211 -7.18 -7.96 -15.32
N VAL A 212 -6.78 -6.73 -15.66
CA VAL A 212 -7.64 -5.54 -15.52
C VAL A 212 -8.77 -5.54 -16.55
N HIS A 213 -9.85 -4.82 -16.23
CA HIS A 213 -11.00 -4.68 -17.12
C HIS A 213 -10.57 -4.13 -18.50
N PRO A 214 -11.05 -4.68 -19.63
CA PRO A 214 -10.65 -4.24 -20.98
C PRO A 214 -10.80 -2.74 -21.24
N SER A 215 -11.77 -2.08 -20.61
CA SER A 215 -11.96 -0.63 -20.71
C SER A 215 -10.78 0.20 -20.17
N TYR A 216 -9.88 -0.40 -19.39
CA TYR A 216 -8.66 0.22 -18.88
C TYR A 216 -7.41 -0.12 -19.72
N LYS A 217 -7.54 -0.91 -20.79
CA LYS A 217 -6.44 -1.18 -21.75
C LYS A 217 -5.79 0.09 -22.34
N PRO A 218 -6.48 1.23 -22.56
CA PRO A 218 -5.85 2.45 -23.05
C PRO A 218 -4.78 3.06 -22.12
N LEU A 219 -4.58 2.53 -20.92
CA LEU A 219 -3.45 2.90 -20.04
C LEU A 219 -2.10 2.32 -20.51
N ARG A 220 -2.06 1.59 -21.64
CA ARG A 220 -0.84 1.01 -22.25
C ARG A 220 0.08 2.03 -22.94
N ASP A 221 -0.42 3.23 -23.27
CA ASP A 221 0.27 4.22 -24.14
C ASP A 221 0.78 5.47 -23.40
#